data_AF-A0A4Y2SP85-F1
#
_entry.id   AF-A0A4Y2SP85-F1
#
_cell.length_a   1.000
_cell.length_b   1.000
_cell.length_c   1.000
_cell.angle_alpha   90.00
_cell.angle_beta   90.00
_cell.angle_gamma   90.00
#
_symmetry.space_group_name_H-M   'P 1'
#
loop_
_entity.id
_entity.type
_entity.pdbx_description
1 polymer ?
#
loop_
_entity_poly.entity_id
_entity_poly.type
_entity_poly.pdbx_seq_one_letter_code
_entity_poly.pdbx_strand_id
1 'polypeptide(L)'
;MVNNRKLFIFATPAIPVLNAPTLHALMVKRDPPSLAENYIKNNSNPCQKQDIMGSIVSDSSPFLFPFIVEYSLIGAAVLYVMWKNIGKDPVFAESSEDGLSRASSVQTLPKMNCAGSSKGLFFGLLVLVIATICLIVFFVLIENEHYSLLAIFLSDVSHSAIMVLTLFTIGIGFFRIQRLKFQADRTDHLRDILLTVAAYGLYVYAMFGIIAGTLSPKDYVPNLLVMVTSCLTIVQVTLQSLFVAEITCRTTYLPEHDQTKPGRQVVAFLMMGNLTLWIIYTFEMQKAEASPVQLGFYGFMAWTVIVRATLPLSIFYRFHSSITFAEVWKNSYKNVAA
;
A
#
# COMPACT_ATOMS: atom_id res chain seq x y z
N MET A 1 -26.30 -59.14 -16.97
CA MET A 1 -25.59 -58.43 -15.88
C MET A 1 -24.33 -57.81 -16.49
N VAL A 2 -24.40 -56.72 -17.27
CA VAL A 2 -24.48 -55.31 -16.82
C VAL A 2 -23.65 -55.07 -15.56
N ASN A 3 -22.44 -54.54 -15.72
CA ASN A 3 -21.88 -53.64 -14.72
C ASN A 3 -21.08 -52.51 -15.39
N ASN A 4 -21.56 -51.30 -15.12
CA ASN A 4 -21.10 -50.02 -15.65
C ASN A 4 -19.89 -49.52 -14.86
N ARG A 5 -18.83 -49.10 -15.54
CA ARG A 5 -18.01 -47.95 -15.10
C ARG A 5 -17.64 -47.10 -16.30
N LYS A 6 -18.56 -46.20 -16.66
CA LYS A 6 -18.26 -45.06 -17.55
C LYS A 6 -17.46 -44.04 -16.73
N LEU A 7 -16.21 -43.85 -17.10
CA LEU A 7 -15.36 -42.74 -16.70
C LEU A 7 -15.90 -41.48 -17.40
N PHE A 8 -16.60 -40.61 -16.67
CA PHE A 8 -17.03 -39.31 -17.18
C PHE A 8 -15.82 -38.38 -17.27
N ILE A 9 -15.22 -38.32 -18.46
CA ILE A 9 -14.33 -37.25 -18.85
C ILE A 9 -15.24 -36.04 -19.14
N PHE A 10 -15.22 -35.04 -18.26
CA PHE A 10 -15.76 -33.72 -18.58
C PHE A 10 -14.83 -33.08 -19.62
N ALA A 11 -15.20 -33.21 -20.90
CA ALA A 11 -14.71 -32.34 -21.94
C ALA A 11 -15.33 -30.95 -21.72
N THR A 12 -14.55 -30.01 -21.20
CA THR A 12 -14.89 -28.58 -21.28
C THR A 12 -14.75 -28.14 -22.74
N PRO A 13 -15.74 -27.44 -23.32
CA PRO A 13 -15.59 -26.89 -24.66
C PRO A 13 -14.50 -25.81 -24.63
N ALA A 14 -13.68 -25.79 -25.68
CA ALA A 14 -12.70 -24.73 -25.91
C ALA A 14 -13.40 -23.37 -25.94
N ILE A 15 -13.18 -22.57 -24.89
CA ILE A 15 -13.56 -21.16 -24.85
C ILE A 15 -12.59 -20.43 -25.79
N PRO A 16 -13.06 -19.64 -26.77
CA PRO A 16 -12.16 -18.88 -27.60
C PRO A 16 -11.40 -17.89 -26.72
N VAL A 17 -10.07 -17.85 -26.87
CA VAL A 17 -9.19 -16.89 -26.21
C VAL A 17 -9.62 -15.50 -26.67
N LEU A 18 -10.42 -14.83 -25.84
CA LEU A 18 -10.82 -13.45 -26.06
C LEU A 18 -9.62 -12.56 -25.72
N ASN A 19 -9.19 -11.73 -26.68
CA ASN A 19 -8.08 -10.81 -26.47
C ASN A 19 -8.41 -9.82 -25.32
N ALA A 20 -7.39 -9.47 -24.52
CA ALA A 20 -7.50 -8.60 -23.34
C ALA A 20 -8.33 -7.30 -23.52
N PRO A 21 -8.27 -6.55 -24.64
CA PRO A 21 -9.15 -5.39 -24.84
C PRO A 21 -10.63 -5.77 -24.92
N THR A 22 -10.97 -6.95 -25.46
CA THR A 22 -12.35 -7.43 -25.57
C THR A 22 -12.91 -7.86 -24.21
N LEU A 23 -12.06 -8.31 -23.29
CA LEU A 23 -12.44 -8.65 -21.93
C LEU A 23 -12.70 -7.39 -21.09
N HIS A 24 -11.89 -6.34 -21.27
CA HIS A 24 -12.13 -5.02 -20.68
C HIS A 24 -13.45 -4.40 -21.18
N ALA A 25 -13.72 -4.49 -22.49
CA ALA A 25 -15.00 -4.07 -23.07
C ALA A 25 -16.20 -4.90 -22.58
N LEU A 26 -16.00 -6.17 -22.19
CA LEU A 26 -17.05 -7.02 -21.60
C LEU A 26 -17.22 -6.82 -20.09
N MET A 27 -16.19 -6.38 -19.37
CA MET A 27 -16.27 -6.06 -17.95
C MET A 27 -17.03 -4.76 -17.70
N VAL A 28 -16.92 -3.78 -18.60
CA VAL A 28 -17.77 -2.57 -18.59
C VAL A 28 -19.22 -2.87 -18.98
N LYS A 29 -19.48 -3.96 -19.72
CA LYS A 29 -20.79 -4.27 -20.31
C LYS A 29 -21.62 -5.28 -19.52
N ARG A 30 -21.19 -5.67 -18.32
CA ARG A 30 -21.85 -6.68 -17.48
C ARG A 30 -22.75 -6.08 -16.40
N ASP A 31 -23.50 -5.04 -16.77
CA ASP A 31 -24.80 -4.80 -16.14
C ASP A 31 -25.80 -5.83 -16.70
N PRO A 32 -26.75 -6.34 -15.90
CA PRO A 32 -27.77 -7.25 -16.41
C PRO A 32 -28.53 -6.57 -17.56
N PRO A 33 -28.99 -7.31 -18.58
CA PRO A 33 -29.93 -6.75 -19.55
C PRO A 33 -31.23 -6.46 -18.81
N SER A 34 -31.38 -5.22 -18.32
CA SER A 34 -32.70 -4.69 -18.02
C SER A 34 -33.52 -4.84 -19.29
N LEU A 35 -34.52 -5.70 -19.21
CA LEU A 35 -35.54 -5.95 -20.21
C LEU A 35 -35.87 -4.67 -20.97
N ALA A 36 -35.85 -4.79 -22.30
CA ALA A 36 -36.28 -3.81 -23.27
C ALA A 36 -37.46 -2.95 -22.80
N GLU A 37 -37.16 -1.77 -22.28
CA GLU A 37 -38.03 -0.63 -22.47
C GLU A 37 -37.53 0.09 -23.72
N ASN A 38 -38.27 -0.12 -24.81
CA ASN A 38 -38.30 0.78 -25.95
C ASN A 38 -38.73 2.17 -25.44
N TYR A 39 -37.80 2.91 -24.85
CA TYR A 39 -38.03 4.30 -24.50
C TYR A 39 -37.82 5.11 -25.77
N ILE A 40 -38.92 5.26 -26.49
CA ILE A 40 -39.13 6.30 -27.48
C ILE A 40 -38.49 7.58 -26.92
N LYS A 41 -37.55 8.13 -27.70
CA LYS A 41 -36.87 9.39 -27.46
C LYS A 41 -37.88 10.53 -27.58
N ASN A 42 -38.81 10.63 -26.64
CA ASN A 42 -39.73 11.74 -26.52
C ASN A 42 -39.05 12.82 -25.69
N ASN A 43 -38.57 13.86 -26.38
CA ASN A 43 -38.12 15.12 -25.81
C ASN A 43 -39.30 15.86 -25.18
N SER A 44 -39.72 15.46 -23.98
CA SER A 44 -40.69 16.22 -23.19
C SER A 44 -40.68 15.74 -21.74
N ASN A 45 -39.77 16.28 -20.92
CA ASN A 45 -39.98 16.68 -19.52
C ASN A 45 -38.65 17.10 -18.87
N PRO A 46 -38.41 18.39 -18.60
CA PRO A 46 -37.19 18.87 -17.91
C PRO A 46 -37.13 18.52 -16.42
N CYS A 47 -38.12 17.77 -15.90
CA CYS A 47 -38.23 17.36 -14.49
C CYS A 47 -38.03 15.85 -14.27
N GLN A 48 -37.39 15.13 -15.21
CA GLN A 48 -36.98 13.76 -14.94
C GLN A 48 -35.84 13.80 -13.91
N LYS A 49 -36.09 13.25 -12.71
CA LYS A 49 -35.11 13.17 -11.63
C LYS A 49 -33.94 12.32 -12.13
N GLN A 50 -32.91 13.00 -12.58
CA GLN A 50 -31.70 12.36 -13.07
C GLN A 50 -30.96 11.86 -11.83
N ASP A 51 -30.69 10.55 -11.74
CA ASP A 51 -29.99 9.93 -10.61
C ASP A 51 -28.49 10.26 -10.65
N ILE A 52 -28.17 11.55 -10.57
CA ILE A 52 -26.82 12.10 -10.61
C ILE A 52 -26.00 11.54 -9.43
N MET A 53 -26.61 11.40 -8.25
CA MET A 53 -25.95 10.81 -7.08
C MET A 53 -25.72 9.31 -7.23
N GLY A 54 -26.64 8.58 -7.86
CA GLY A 54 -26.53 7.14 -8.06
C GLY A 54 -25.36 6.79 -8.98
N SER A 55 -25.25 7.49 -10.12
CA SER A 55 -24.15 7.28 -11.07
C SER A 55 -22.80 7.66 -10.46
N ILE A 56 -22.70 8.82 -9.79
CA ILE A 56 -21.42 9.24 -9.17
C ILE A 56 -20.97 8.25 -8.10
N VAL A 57 -21.88 7.75 -7.26
CA VAL A 57 -21.54 6.76 -6.22
C VAL A 57 -21.14 5.42 -6.83
N SER A 58 -21.85 4.97 -7.87
CA SER A 58 -21.51 3.74 -8.60
C SER A 58 -20.11 3.84 -9.24
N ASP A 59 -19.83 4.95 -9.91
CA ASP A 59 -18.56 5.21 -10.60
C ASP A 59 -17.40 5.39 -9.59
N SER A 60 -17.68 5.93 -8.40
CA SER A 60 -16.68 6.13 -7.34
C SER A 60 -16.45 4.89 -6.48
N SER A 61 -17.40 3.94 -6.44
CA SER A 61 -17.36 2.77 -5.57
C SER A 61 -16.08 1.93 -5.68
N PRO A 62 -15.56 1.62 -6.89
CA PRO A 62 -14.31 0.87 -7.03
C PRO A 62 -13.10 1.57 -6.41
N PHE A 63 -13.09 2.90 -6.41
CA PHE A 63 -12.02 3.70 -5.80
C PHE A 63 -12.16 3.79 -4.28
N LEU A 64 -13.39 3.73 -3.75
CA LEU A 64 -13.68 3.86 -2.31
C LEU A 64 -13.56 2.54 -1.54
N PHE A 65 -13.73 1.41 -2.21
CA PHE A 65 -13.64 0.08 -1.61
C PHE A 65 -12.36 -0.17 -0.78
N PRO A 66 -11.14 0.12 -1.27
CA PRO A 66 -9.91 -0.06 -0.48
C PRO A 66 -9.92 0.78 0.80
N PHE A 67 -10.35 2.04 0.71
CA PHE A 67 -10.40 2.96 1.86
C PHE A 67 -11.37 2.49 2.95
N ILE A 68 -12.50 1.89 2.58
CA ILE A 68 -13.46 1.35 3.55
C ILE A 68 -12.84 0.17 4.32
N VAL A 69 -12.13 -0.73 3.61
CA VAL A 69 -11.46 -1.86 4.26
C VAL A 69 -10.32 -1.37 5.16
N GLU A 70 -9.53 -0.40 4.71
CA GLU A 70 -8.48 0.22 5.53
C GLU A 70 -9.02 0.91 6.77
N TYR A 71 -10.08 1.72 6.61
CA TYR A 71 -10.75 2.38 7.73
C TYR A 71 -11.21 1.37 8.79
N SER A 72 -11.77 0.23 8.34
CA SER A 72 -12.22 -0.83 9.23
C SER A 72 -11.06 -1.50 9.97
N LEU A 73 -9.94 -1.75 9.29
CA LEU A 73 -8.72 -2.33 9.91
C LEU A 73 -8.08 -1.38 10.93
N ILE A 74 -7.95 -0.10 10.59
CA ILE A 74 -7.43 0.93 11.50
C ILE A 74 -8.35 1.08 12.71
N GLY A 75 -9.67 1.13 12.47
CA GLY A 75 -10.67 1.20 13.54
C GLY A 75 -10.58 0.01 14.50
N ALA A 76 -10.47 -1.22 13.98
CA ALA A 76 -10.30 -2.42 14.79
C ALA A 76 -9.02 -2.37 15.64
N ALA A 77 -7.91 -1.89 15.06
CA ALA A 77 -6.64 -1.74 15.77
C ALA A 77 -6.72 -0.71 16.90
N VAL A 78 -7.31 0.46 16.64
CA VAL A 78 -7.49 1.52 17.66
C VAL A 78 -8.41 1.06 18.78
N LEU A 79 -9.53 0.41 18.44
CA LEU A 79 -10.44 -0.16 19.44
C LEU A 79 -9.74 -1.21 20.30
N TYR A 80 -8.90 -2.06 19.72
CA TYR A 80 -8.10 -3.02 20.47
C TYR A 80 -7.11 -2.35 21.43
N VAL A 81 -6.41 -1.28 21.00
CA VAL A 81 -5.52 -0.49 21.87
C VAL A 81 -6.30 0.11 23.02
N MET A 82 -7.41 0.77 22.72
CA MET A 82 -8.28 1.40 23.72
C MET A 82 -8.75 0.35 24.73
N TRP A 83 -9.29 -0.77 24.25
CA TRP A 83 -9.73 -1.88 25.09
C TRP A 83 -8.63 -2.40 26.01
N LYS A 84 -7.43 -2.63 25.49
CA LYS A 84 -6.29 -3.17 26.25
C LYS A 84 -5.72 -2.21 27.30
N ASN A 85 -5.94 -0.90 27.12
CA ASN A 85 -5.46 0.16 28.00
C ASN A 85 -6.50 0.64 29.01
N ILE A 86 -7.77 0.24 28.89
CA ILE A 86 -8.79 0.51 29.90
C ILE A 86 -8.36 -0.13 31.23
N GLY A 87 -8.22 0.69 32.28
CA GLY A 87 -7.92 0.25 33.64
C GLY A 87 -6.44 0.00 33.96
N LYS A 88 -5.51 0.25 33.03
CA LYS A 88 -4.05 0.24 33.34
C LYS A 88 -3.60 1.62 33.81
N ASP A 89 -3.00 1.66 34.99
CA ASP A 89 -2.44 2.84 35.64
C ASP A 89 -3.34 4.08 35.57
N PRO A 90 -4.47 4.11 36.31
CA PRO A 90 -5.16 5.36 36.55
C PRO A 90 -4.19 6.28 37.30
N VAL A 91 -3.56 7.21 36.58
CA VAL A 91 -2.92 8.36 37.21
C VAL A 91 -4.05 9.19 37.78
N PHE A 92 -4.43 8.88 39.01
CA PHE A 92 -5.18 9.80 39.84
C PHE A 92 -4.23 10.97 40.06
N ALA A 93 -4.41 12.03 39.27
CA ALA A 93 -3.81 13.30 39.60
C ALA A 93 -4.39 13.70 40.97
N GLU A 94 -3.67 13.40 42.04
CA GLU A 94 -3.90 14.07 43.31
C GLU A 94 -3.69 15.56 43.03
N SER A 95 -4.79 16.29 43.00
CA SER A 95 -4.81 17.73 43.06
C SER A 95 -4.32 18.15 44.44
N SER A 96 -3.01 18.11 44.65
CA SER A 96 -2.37 18.88 45.71
C SER A 96 -2.30 20.32 45.22
N GLU A 97 -3.32 21.09 45.58
CA GLU A 97 -3.23 22.54 45.62
C GLU A 97 -2.12 22.91 46.61
N ASP A 98 -0.96 23.28 46.09
CA ASP A 98 -0.04 24.17 46.79
C ASP A 98 0.69 25.04 45.77
N GLY A 99 0.42 26.34 45.87
CA GLY A 99 0.80 27.34 44.90
C GLY A 99 2.28 27.68 44.92
N LEU A 100 2.83 27.93 43.74
CA LEU A 100 3.65 29.12 43.49
C LEU A 100 3.79 29.33 41.98
N SER A 101 3.38 30.51 41.55
CA SER A 101 3.58 31.12 40.24
C SER A 101 4.82 30.64 39.48
N ARG A 102 4.64 29.72 38.53
CA ARG A 102 5.50 29.66 37.34
C ARG A 102 4.72 30.28 36.20
N ALA A 103 5.00 31.57 35.99
CA ALA A 103 4.61 32.30 34.81
C ALA A 103 4.80 31.40 33.58
N SER A 104 3.77 31.37 32.75
CA SER A 104 3.69 30.81 31.41
C SER A 104 5.03 30.82 30.68
N SER A 105 5.79 29.73 30.86
CA SER A 105 6.67 29.25 29.81
C SER A 105 5.72 28.97 28.65
N VAL A 106 5.72 29.88 27.67
CA VAL A 106 5.36 29.52 26.31
C VAL A 106 6.13 28.25 26.05
N GLN A 107 5.46 27.09 26.09
CA GLN A 107 5.97 25.85 25.57
C GLN A 107 6.17 26.12 24.09
N THR A 108 7.34 26.68 23.77
CA THR A 108 7.82 26.78 22.41
C THR A 108 7.83 25.33 21.95
N LEU A 109 6.86 24.99 21.09
CA LEU A 109 6.86 23.70 20.40
C LEU A 109 8.32 23.45 20.01
N PRO A 110 8.94 22.34 20.43
CA PRO A 110 10.35 22.11 20.19
C PRO A 110 10.61 22.34 18.70
N LYS A 111 11.38 23.38 18.38
CA LYS A 111 11.65 23.77 16.99
C LYS A 111 12.20 22.54 16.28
N MET A 112 11.40 21.98 15.37
CA MET A 112 11.81 20.83 14.57
C MET A 112 12.86 21.31 13.57
N ASN A 113 14.13 21.15 13.93
CA ASN A 113 15.25 21.60 13.10
C ASN A 113 15.42 20.68 11.89
N CYS A 114 14.73 20.92 10.76
CA CYS A 114 14.77 20.08 9.55
C CYS A 114 16.13 20.08 8.80
N ALA A 115 17.07 20.97 9.15
CA ALA A 115 18.32 21.19 8.41
C ALA A 115 19.17 19.91 8.18
N GLY A 116 19.18 18.96 9.13
CA GLY A 116 19.95 17.72 9.00
C GLY A 116 19.31 16.63 8.11
N SER A 117 18.07 16.82 7.67
CA SER A 117 17.27 15.82 6.92
C SER A 117 16.79 16.31 5.56
N SER A 118 17.03 17.58 5.23
CA SER A 118 16.49 18.27 4.06
C SER A 118 16.78 17.54 2.74
N LYS A 119 17.98 16.97 2.58
CA LYS A 119 18.37 16.20 1.38
C LYS A 119 17.50 14.95 1.18
N GLY A 120 17.37 14.11 2.20
CA GLY A 120 16.55 12.89 2.13
C GLY A 120 15.07 13.20 1.90
N LEU A 121 14.56 14.24 2.58
CA LEU A 121 13.18 14.71 2.39
C LEU A 121 12.96 15.26 0.97
N PHE A 122 13.90 16.04 0.44
CA PHE A 122 13.82 16.62 -0.91
C PHE A 122 13.81 15.53 -1.99
N PHE A 123 14.73 14.57 -1.94
CA PHE A 123 14.73 13.45 -2.87
C PHE A 123 13.48 12.58 -2.73
N GLY A 124 13.02 12.34 -1.49
CA GLY A 124 11.77 11.62 -1.25
C GLY A 124 10.55 12.34 -1.83
N LEU A 125 10.47 13.66 -1.67
CA LEU A 125 9.40 14.49 -2.24
C LEU A 125 9.46 14.51 -3.78
N LEU A 126 10.67 14.57 -4.36
CA LEU A 126 10.86 14.49 -5.80
C LEU A 126 10.34 13.15 -6.35
N VAL A 127 10.69 12.04 -5.70
CA VAL A 127 10.19 10.70 -6.07
C VAL A 127 8.67 10.65 -5.93
N LEU A 128 8.10 11.22 -4.87
CA LEU A 128 6.65 11.30 -4.69
C LEU A 128 5.99 12.04 -5.86
N VAL A 129 6.47 13.23 -6.23
CA VAL A 129 5.91 14.03 -7.33
C VAL A 129 6.01 13.28 -8.66
N ILE A 130 7.17 12.71 -8.98
CA ILE A 130 7.37 11.95 -10.21
C ILE A 130 6.42 10.74 -10.26
N ALA A 131 6.31 10.00 -9.16
CA ALA A 131 5.42 8.85 -9.06
C ALA A 131 3.94 9.25 -9.20
N THR A 132 3.53 10.36 -8.61
CA THR A 132 2.17 10.91 -8.78
C THR A 132 1.90 11.29 -10.24
N ILE A 133 2.87 11.88 -10.94
CA ILE A 133 2.75 12.16 -12.38
C ILE A 133 2.60 10.85 -13.16
N CYS A 134 3.42 9.83 -12.88
CA CYS A 134 3.29 8.52 -13.52
C CYS A 134 1.92 7.87 -13.28
N LEU A 135 1.39 8.01 -12.06
CA LEU A 135 0.06 7.51 -11.70
C LEU A 135 -1.05 8.22 -12.47
N ILE A 136 -0.99 9.56 -12.59
CA ILE A 136 -1.98 10.34 -13.36
C ILE A 136 -1.92 9.94 -14.83
N VAL A 137 -0.71 9.81 -15.40
CA VAL A 137 -0.52 9.37 -16.78
C VAL A 137 -1.08 7.98 -17.00
N PHE A 138 -0.90 7.06 -16.05
CA PHE A 138 -1.50 5.72 -16.11
C PHE A 138 -3.03 5.78 -16.24
N PHE A 139 -3.71 6.55 -15.39
CA PHE A 139 -5.17 6.69 -15.46
C PHE A 139 -5.66 7.30 -16.77
N VAL A 140 -4.95 8.28 -17.32
CA VAL A 140 -5.34 8.90 -18.60
C VAL A 140 -5.10 7.97 -19.79
N LEU A 141 -4.02 7.19 -19.78
CA LEU A 141 -3.66 6.34 -20.92
C LEU A 141 -4.40 4.99 -20.91
N ILE A 142 -4.81 4.47 -19.74
CA ILE A 142 -5.47 3.15 -19.67
C ILE A 142 -6.85 3.14 -20.35
N GLU A 143 -7.53 4.29 -20.40
CA GLU A 143 -8.81 4.45 -21.12
C GLU A 143 -8.67 4.35 -22.64
N ASN A 144 -7.46 4.55 -23.17
CA ASN A 144 -7.19 4.50 -24.60
C ASN A 144 -6.70 3.11 -25.02
N GLU A 145 -7.47 2.38 -25.84
CA GLU A 145 -7.13 1.01 -26.25
C GLU A 145 -5.73 0.88 -26.88
N HIS A 146 -5.32 1.87 -27.68
CA HIS A 146 -4.01 1.91 -28.35
C HIS A 146 -2.82 2.10 -27.41
N TYR A 147 -3.02 2.74 -26.25
CA TYR A 147 -1.94 3.08 -25.31
C TYR A 147 -1.99 2.32 -23.99
N SER A 148 -2.99 1.45 -23.81
CA SER A 148 -3.21 0.63 -22.60
C SER A 148 -1.96 -0.18 -22.18
N LEU A 149 -1.30 -0.86 -23.12
CA LEU A 149 -0.09 -1.66 -22.84
C LEU A 149 1.10 -0.77 -22.43
N LEU A 150 1.24 0.40 -23.04
CA LEU A 150 2.27 1.38 -22.68
C LEU A 150 2.02 1.93 -21.27
N ALA A 151 0.76 2.19 -20.92
CA ALA A 151 0.36 2.64 -19.59
C ALA A 151 0.71 1.61 -18.51
N ILE A 152 0.36 0.34 -18.74
CA ILE A 152 0.64 -0.77 -17.83
C ILE A 152 2.15 -0.91 -17.62
N PHE A 153 2.93 -0.87 -18.71
CA PHE A 153 4.39 -0.96 -18.67
C PHE A 153 5.02 0.21 -17.90
N LEU A 154 4.59 1.44 -18.20
CA LEU A 154 5.10 2.65 -17.53
C LEU A 154 4.83 2.60 -16.02
N SER A 155 3.62 2.22 -15.62
CA SER A 155 3.25 2.10 -14.21
C SER A 155 4.07 0.99 -13.52
N ASP A 156 4.20 -0.21 -14.12
CA ASP A 156 4.99 -1.31 -13.52
C ASP A 156 6.48 -0.99 -13.40
N VAL A 157 7.06 -0.32 -14.41
CA VAL A 157 8.45 0.11 -14.38
C VAL A 157 8.67 1.17 -13.30
N SER A 158 7.77 2.15 -13.19
CA SER A 158 7.89 3.18 -12.15
C SER A 158 7.74 2.60 -10.73
N HIS A 159 6.79 1.68 -10.52
CA HIS A 159 6.65 0.96 -9.26
C HIS A 159 7.91 0.13 -8.94
N SER A 160 8.44 -0.61 -9.91
CA SER A 160 9.69 -1.37 -9.76
C SER A 160 10.87 -0.47 -9.41
N ALA A 161 10.99 0.68 -10.07
CA ALA A 161 12.06 1.63 -9.81
C ALA A 161 12.02 2.16 -8.37
N ILE A 162 10.83 2.49 -7.86
CA ILE A 162 10.66 2.94 -6.46
C ILE A 162 11.01 1.81 -5.47
N MET A 163 10.62 0.56 -5.76
CA MET A 163 11.01 -0.59 -4.95
C MET A 163 12.54 -0.79 -4.93
N VAL A 164 13.22 -0.66 -6.06
CA VAL A 164 14.70 -0.75 -6.11
C VAL A 164 15.36 0.41 -5.37
N LEU A 165 14.87 1.64 -5.51
CA LEU A 165 15.41 2.81 -4.81
C LEU A 165 15.25 2.70 -3.28
N THR A 166 14.09 2.22 -2.82
CA THR A 166 13.87 1.96 -1.39
C THR A 166 14.74 0.81 -0.89
N LEU A 167 14.91 -0.27 -1.68
CA LEU A 167 15.79 -1.38 -1.35
C LEU A 167 17.26 -0.95 -1.20
N PHE A 168 17.75 -0.16 -2.14
CA PHE A 168 19.10 0.40 -2.09
C PHE A 168 19.28 1.29 -0.85
N THR A 169 18.28 2.11 -0.54
CA THR A 169 18.30 2.97 0.64
C THR A 169 18.25 2.17 1.95
N ILE A 170 17.48 1.08 2.00
CA ILE A 170 17.49 0.13 3.13
C ILE A 170 18.89 -0.46 3.32
N GLY A 171 19.57 -0.85 2.24
CA GLY A 171 20.96 -1.32 2.28
C GLY A 171 21.90 -0.29 2.92
N ILE A 172 21.88 0.96 2.44
CA ILE A 172 22.64 2.07 3.04
C ILE A 172 22.26 2.27 4.52
N GLY A 173 20.97 2.16 4.83
CA GLY A 173 20.42 2.22 6.17
C GLY A 173 21.06 1.20 7.10
N PHE A 174 21.06 -0.08 6.72
CA PHE A 174 21.68 -1.15 7.53
C PHE A 174 23.15 -0.85 7.84
N PHE A 175 23.95 -0.47 6.85
CA PHE A 175 25.36 -0.14 7.07
C PHE A 175 25.57 1.06 7.99
N ARG A 176 24.69 2.08 7.92
CA ARG A 176 24.79 3.28 8.74
C ARG A 176 24.28 3.07 10.17
N ILE A 177 23.24 2.25 10.33
CA ILE A 177 22.50 2.08 11.58
C ILE A 177 23.13 1.03 12.51
N GLN A 178 23.88 0.07 11.98
CA GLN A 178 24.64 -0.90 12.80
C GLN A 178 25.58 -0.23 13.82
N ARG A 179 25.97 1.03 13.59
CA ARG A 179 26.85 1.81 14.49
C ARG A 179 26.13 2.41 15.71
N LEU A 180 24.80 2.33 15.78
CA LEU A 180 23.99 2.88 16.87
C LEU A 180 23.83 1.87 18.02
N LYS A 181 23.65 2.33 19.25
CA LYS A 181 23.44 1.44 20.41
C LYS A 181 22.07 0.75 20.33
N PHE A 182 22.05 -0.54 20.66
CA PHE A 182 20.84 -1.37 20.74
C PHE A 182 20.19 -1.19 22.12
N GLN A 183 18.88 -0.95 22.15
CA GLN A 183 18.12 -0.83 23.39
C GLN A 183 16.80 -1.59 23.23
N ALA A 184 16.75 -2.81 23.78
CA ALA A 184 15.64 -3.75 23.62
C ALA A 184 14.32 -3.31 24.30
N ASP A 185 14.38 -2.36 25.24
CA ASP A 185 13.29 -2.06 26.19
C ASP A 185 12.13 -1.23 25.60
N ARG A 186 12.05 -1.10 24.27
CA ARG A 186 11.05 -0.27 23.56
C ARG A 186 10.36 -1.03 22.42
N THR A 187 10.08 -2.31 22.61
CA THR A 187 9.31 -3.10 21.64
C THR A 187 7.81 -2.88 21.84
N ASP A 188 7.19 -2.14 20.92
CA ASP A 188 5.73 -2.06 20.81
C ASP A 188 5.21 -3.35 20.15
N HIS A 189 4.88 -4.34 20.98
CA HIS A 189 4.38 -5.64 20.52
C HIS A 189 3.18 -5.54 19.58
N LEU A 190 2.36 -4.50 19.71
CA LEU A 190 1.21 -4.35 18.85
C LEU A 190 1.65 -3.98 17.44
N ARG A 191 2.51 -2.97 17.29
CA ARG A 191 3.08 -2.57 16.00
C ARG A 191 3.72 -3.76 15.27
N ASP A 192 4.48 -4.58 15.98
CA ASP A 192 5.16 -5.74 15.39
C ASP A 192 4.15 -6.78 14.85
N ILE A 193 3.08 -7.06 15.61
CA ILE A 193 2.00 -7.96 15.16
C ILE A 193 1.30 -7.36 13.92
N LEU A 194 0.94 -6.07 13.94
CA LEU A 194 0.24 -5.46 12.82
C LEU A 194 1.09 -5.44 11.55
N LEU A 195 2.37 -5.07 11.65
CA LEU A 195 3.30 -5.10 10.51
C LEU A 195 3.49 -6.51 9.97
N THR A 196 3.58 -7.52 10.85
CA THR A 196 3.74 -8.92 10.44
C THR A 196 2.51 -9.44 9.69
N VAL A 197 1.31 -9.20 10.22
CA VAL A 197 0.05 -9.60 9.56
C VAL A 197 -0.12 -8.87 8.23
N ALA A 198 0.24 -7.59 8.16
CA ALA A 198 0.18 -6.81 6.94
C ALA A 198 1.19 -7.31 5.89
N ALA A 199 2.42 -7.64 6.30
CA ALA A 199 3.46 -8.20 5.43
C ALA A 199 3.04 -9.53 4.81
N TYR A 200 2.30 -10.36 5.56
CA TYR A 200 1.73 -11.60 5.03
C TYR A 200 0.85 -11.37 3.79
N GLY A 201 0.07 -10.29 3.76
CA GLY A 201 -0.71 -9.90 2.59
C GLY A 201 0.14 -9.67 1.34
N LEU A 202 1.29 -8.98 1.47
CA LEU A 202 2.21 -8.78 0.35
C LEU A 202 2.88 -10.08 -0.09
N TYR A 203 3.23 -10.97 0.85
CA TYR A 203 3.82 -12.27 0.50
C TYR A 203 2.84 -13.12 -0.28
N VAL A 204 1.58 -13.22 0.15
CA VAL A 204 0.55 -13.99 -0.56
C VAL A 204 0.34 -13.41 -1.96
N TYR A 205 0.21 -12.08 -2.10
CA TYR A 205 0.07 -11.43 -3.40
C TYR A 205 1.26 -11.74 -4.33
N ALA A 206 2.49 -11.59 -3.83
CA ALA A 206 3.70 -11.86 -4.60
C ALA A 206 3.84 -13.35 -4.97
N MET A 207 3.47 -14.27 -4.09
CA MET A 207 3.51 -15.71 -4.38
C MET A 207 2.59 -16.08 -5.54
N PHE A 208 1.35 -15.59 -5.55
CA PHE A 208 0.44 -15.81 -6.68
C PHE A 208 0.92 -15.14 -7.96
N GLY A 209 1.60 -13.98 -7.86
CA GLY A 209 2.25 -13.31 -8.99
C GLY A 209 3.42 -14.12 -9.58
N ILE A 210 4.27 -14.71 -8.74
CA ILE A 210 5.36 -15.60 -9.19
C ILE A 210 4.79 -16.84 -9.88
N ILE A 211 3.78 -17.48 -9.30
CA ILE A 211 3.16 -18.68 -9.89
C ILE A 211 2.58 -18.35 -11.27
N ALA A 212 1.82 -17.26 -11.40
CA ALA A 212 1.25 -16.85 -12.69
C ALA A 212 2.34 -16.50 -13.71
N GLY A 213 3.38 -15.77 -13.29
CA GLY A 213 4.46 -15.34 -14.19
C GLY A 213 5.41 -16.48 -14.61
N THR A 214 5.63 -17.48 -13.76
CA THR A 214 6.53 -18.61 -14.04
C THR A 214 5.89 -19.68 -14.91
N LEU A 215 4.60 -19.95 -14.71
CA LEU A 215 3.84 -20.97 -15.44
C LEU A 215 3.25 -20.47 -16.76
N SER A 216 3.24 -19.16 -16.99
CA SER A 216 2.83 -18.57 -18.26
C SER A 216 4.00 -18.52 -19.26
N PRO A 217 3.74 -18.55 -20.58
CA PRO A 217 4.79 -18.44 -21.59
C PRO A 217 5.63 -17.16 -21.40
N LYS A 218 6.96 -17.32 -21.39
CA LYS A 218 7.91 -16.22 -21.13
C LYS A 218 8.14 -15.30 -22.35
N ASP A 219 7.62 -15.67 -23.51
CA ASP A 219 7.76 -14.92 -24.75
C ASP A 219 6.99 -13.57 -24.71
N TYR A 220 6.10 -13.41 -23.73
CA TYR A 220 5.34 -12.18 -23.50
C TYR A 220 5.95 -11.34 -22.35
N VAL A 221 6.42 -10.14 -22.69
CA VAL A 221 7.13 -9.22 -21.77
C VAL A 221 6.37 -8.96 -20.45
N PRO A 222 5.04 -8.73 -20.43
CA PRO A 222 4.29 -8.55 -19.18
C PRO A 222 4.33 -9.74 -18.21
N ASN A 223 4.40 -10.99 -18.71
CA ASN A 223 4.49 -12.17 -17.84
C ASN A 223 5.83 -12.18 -17.06
N LEU A 224 6.91 -11.86 -17.78
CA LEU A 224 8.24 -11.70 -17.17
C LEU A 224 8.27 -10.54 -16.18
N LEU A 225 7.63 -9.42 -16.53
CA LEU A 225 7.58 -8.23 -15.68
C LEU A 225 6.85 -8.53 -14.36
N VAL A 226 5.69 -9.20 -14.41
CA VAL A 226 4.94 -9.65 -13.22
C VAL A 226 5.76 -10.60 -12.35
N MET A 227 6.52 -11.51 -12.96
CA MET A 227 7.40 -12.41 -12.21
C MET A 227 8.52 -11.63 -11.50
N VAL A 228 9.19 -10.73 -12.21
CA VAL A 228 10.29 -9.92 -11.66
C VAL A 228 9.79 -8.96 -10.57
N THR A 229 8.67 -8.29 -10.77
CA THR A 229 8.06 -7.38 -9.78
C THR A 229 7.63 -8.15 -8.53
N SER A 230 7.10 -9.36 -8.69
CA SER A 230 6.70 -10.21 -7.55
C SER A 230 7.91 -10.69 -6.76
N CYS A 231 8.98 -11.14 -7.42
CA CYS A 231 10.25 -11.47 -6.75
C CYS A 231 10.84 -10.26 -6.02
N LEU A 232 10.87 -9.10 -6.68
CA LEU A 232 11.35 -7.85 -6.10
C LEU A 232 10.52 -7.46 -4.88
N THR A 233 9.20 -7.66 -4.91
CA THR A 233 8.30 -7.40 -3.78
C THR A 233 8.69 -8.24 -2.56
N ILE A 234 8.96 -9.54 -2.73
CA ILE A 234 9.39 -10.41 -1.63
C ILE A 234 10.70 -9.90 -1.00
N VAL A 235 11.70 -9.61 -1.84
CA VAL A 235 13.00 -9.12 -1.37
C VAL A 235 12.88 -7.76 -0.68
N GLN A 236 12.05 -6.87 -1.23
CA GLN A 236 11.85 -5.53 -0.70
C GLN A 236 11.11 -5.57 0.65
N VAL A 237 10.04 -6.36 0.77
CA VAL A 237 9.25 -6.47 2.00
C VAL A 237 10.03 -7.17 3.11
N THR A 238 10.77 -8.24 2.80
CA THR A 238 11.62 -8.93 3.78
C THR A 238 12.69 -7.99 4.33
N LEU A 239 13.48 -7.35 3.48
CA LEU A 239 14.54 -6.44 3.93
C LEU A 239 13.97 -5.20 4.64
N GLN A 240 12.83 -4.68 4.20
CA GLN A 240 12.15 -3.59 4.90
C GLN A 240 11.65 -4.02 6.28
N SER A 241 11.03 -5.19 6.41
CA SER A 241 10.53 -5.69 7.71
C SER A 241 11.68 -5.88 8.70
N LEU A 242 12.78 -6.46 8.25
CA LEU A 242 14.01 -6.60 9.05
C LEU A 242 14.57 -5.23 9.45
N PHE A 243 14.60 -4.27 8.52
CA PHE A 243 15.08 -2.93 8.79
C PHE A 243 14.21 -2.17 9.78
N VAL A 244 12.88 -2.32 9.68
CA VAL A 244 11.92 -1.73 10.61
C VAL A 244 12.08 -2.33 12.00
N ALA A 245 12.22 -3.66 12.13
CA ALA A 245 12.47 -4.30 13.42
C ALA A 245 13.80 -3.83 14.05
N GLU A 246 14.84 -3.67 13.24
CA GLU A 246 16.16 -3.23 13.70
C GLU A 246 16.14 -1.76 14.16
N ILE A 247 15.51 -0.88 13.37
CA ILE A 247 15.53 0.56 13.63
C ILE A 247 14.63 0.95 14.81
N THR A 248 13.55 0.21 15.08
CA THR A 248 12.69 0.45 16.24
C THR A 248 13.36 0.05 17.56
N CYS A 249 14.29 -0.91 17.53
CA CYS A 249 15.07 -1.36 18.69
C CYS A 249 16.35 -0.54 18.94
N ARG A 250 16.70 0.40 18.05
CA ARG A 250 17.91 1.22 18.17
C ARG A 250 17.55 2.67 18.49
N THR A 251 18.17 3.22 19.53
CA THR A 251 17.94 4.62 19.92
C THR A 251 19.12 5.48 19.48
N THR A 252 18.82 6.64 18.87
CA THR A 252 19.81 7.70 18.61
C THR A 252 20.08 8.49 19.90
N TYR A 253 20.55 7.83 20.95
CA TYR A 253 20.86 8.48 22.24
C TYR A 253 22.37 8.55 22.41
N LEU A 254 23.03 9.49 21.72
CA LEU A 254 24.39 9.92 22.08
C LEU A 254 24.53 11.43 21.84
N PRO A 255 24.79 12.26 22.88
CA PRO A 255 24.93 13.71 22.77
C PRO A 255 26.16 14.16 21.96
N GLU A 256 27.17 13.30 21.76
CA GLU A 256 28.35 13.61 20.93
C GLU A 256 28.12 13.54 19.41
N HIS A 257 26.98 13.00 18.96
CA HIS A 257 26.63 12.86 17.53
C HIS A 257 25.62 13.91 17.04
N ASP A 258 25.38 14.95 17.83
CA ASP A 258 24.29 15.91 17.63
C ASP A 258 24.39 16.72 16.32
N GLN A 259 25.59 16.77 15.72
CA GLN A 259 25.81 17.45 14.43
C GLN A 259 25.64 16.57 13.17
N THR A 260 25.77 15.23 13.26
CA THR A 260 25.86 14.37 12.06
C THR A 260 24.75 13.33 11.90
N LYS A 261 24.03 12.96 12.98
CA LYS A 261 22.87 12.02 13.02
C LYS A 261 22.86 10.99 11.86
N PRO A 262 23.79 10.02 11.84
CA PRO A 262 23.93 9.04 10.77
C PRO A 262 22.62 8.25 10.60
N GLY A 263 22.05 8.27 9.40
CA GLY A 263 20.80 7.58 9.07
C GLY A 263 19.56 8.46 9.00
N ARG A 264 19.59 9.70 9.49
CA ARG A 264 18.40 10.59 9.47
C ARG A 264 17.87 10.89 8.06
N GLN A 265 18.78 11.11 7.11
CA GLN A 265 18.43 11.30 5.70
C GLN A 265 17.84 10.03 5.07
N VAL A 266 18.36 8.85 5.46
CA VAL A 266 17.88 7.54 5.00
C VAL A 266 16.45 7.31 5.51
N VAL A 267 16.19 7.52 6.80
CA VAL A 267 14.85 7.37 7.39
C VAL A 267 13.85 8.34 6.76
N ALA A 268 14.25 9.58 6.53
CA ALA A 268 13.37 10.56 5.88
C ALA A 268 13.03 10.18 4.44
N PHE A 269 14.00 9.67 3.68
CA PHE A 269 13.74 9.16 2.33
C PHE A 269 12.83 7.92 2.38
N LEU A 270 13.07 6.96 3.28
CA LEU A 270 12.24 5.76 3.42
C LEU A 270 10.82 6.04 3.88
N MET A 271 10.63 7.06 4.72
CA MET A 271 9.32 7.59 5.09
C MET A 271 8.56 8.06 3.85
N MET A 272 9.17 8.96 3.06
CA MET A 272 8.55 9.47 1.83
C MET A 272 8.36 8.38 0.78
N GLY A 273 9.33 7.46 0.61
CA GLY A 273 9.23 6.35 -0.34
C GLY A 273 8.12 5.36 0.02
N ASN A 274 7.91 5.06 1.31
CA ASN A 274 6.76 4.25 1.74
C ASN A 274 5.43 4.99 1.60
N LEU A 275 5.40 6.30 1.80
CA LEU A 275 4.23 7.12 1.49
C LEU A 275 3.89 7.07 0.00
N THR A 276 4.90 7.15 -0.88
CA THR A 276 4.71 7.01 -2.33
C THR A 276 4.19 5.63 -2.70
N LEU A 277 4.78 4.55 -2.16
CA LEU A 277 4.29 3.19 -2.39
C LEU A 277 2.87 3.00 -1.87
N TRP A 278 2.53 3.57 -0.71
CA TRP A 278 1.17 3.53 -0.20
C TRP A 278 0.18 4.13 -1.20
N ILE A 279 0.45 5.33 -1.72
CA ILE A 279 -0.39 5.98 -2.74
C ILE A 279 -0.52 5.09 -3.99
N ILE A 280 0.59 4.54 -4.48
CA ILE A 280 0.56 3.66 -5.67
C ILE A 280 -0.33 2.44 -5.40
N TYR A 281 -0.15 1.73 -4.29
CA TYR A 281 -0.95 0.55 -3.98
C TYR A 281 -2.45 0.87 -3.79
N THR A 282 -2.78 2.06 -3.26
CA THR A 282 -4.17 2.50 -3.10
C THR A 282 -4.84 2.73 -4.45
N PHE A 283 -4.17 3.41 -5.38
CA PHE A 283 -4.78 3.80 -6.65
C PHE A 283 -4.60 2.77 -7.77
N GLU A 284 -3.54 1.96 -7.75
CA GLU A 284 -3.35 0.84 -8.68
C GLU A 284 -4.20 -0.39 -8.34
N MET A 285 -5.10 -0.31 -7.33
CA MET A 285 -6.00 -1.42 -6.99
C MET A 285 -6.82 -1.89 -8.20
N GLN A 286 -7.26 -0.94 -9.03
CA GLN A 286 -8.01 -1.22 -10.26
C GLN A 286 -7.16 -1.95 -11.32
N LYS A 287 -5.88 -1.57 -11.44
CA LYS A 287 -4.93 -2.27 -12.32
C LYS A 287 -4.74 -3.72 -11.87
N ALA A 288 -4.58 -3.93 -10.56
CA ALA A 288 -4.36 -5.26 -10.00
C ALA A 288 -5.58 -6.17 -10.22
N GLU A 289 -6.81 -5.68 -10.07
CA GLU A 289 -8.03 -6.43 -10.40
C GLU A 289 -8.14 -6.75 -11.90
N ALA A 290 -7.75 -5.81 -12.76
CA ALA A 290 -7.85 -5.93 -14.22
C ALA A 290 -6.62 -6.55 -14.89
N SER A 291 -5.62 -7.01 -14.14
CA SER A 291 -4.36 -7.48 -14.72
C SER A 291 -4.59 -8.71 -15.61
N PRO A 292 -4.30 -8.62 -16.92
CA PRO A 292 -4.67 -9.66 -17.88
C PRO A 292 -3.90 -10.97 -17.66
N VAL A 293 -2.69 -10.89 -17.09
CA VAL A 293 -1.83 -12.04 -16.83
C VAL A 293 -2.43 -12.92 -15.72
N GLN A 294 -2.74 -12.35 -14.56
CA GLN A 294 -3.31 -13.10 -13.45
C GLN A 294 -4.76 -13.51 -13.71
N LEU A 295 -5.56 -12.67 -14.37
CA LEU A 295 -6.92 -13.03 -14.78
C LEU A 295 -6.96 -14.19 -15.77
N GLY A 296 -6.03 -14.21 -16.73
CA GLY A 296 -5.91 -15.30 -17.71
C GLY A 296 -5.50 -16.63 -17.07
N PHE A 297 -4.71 -16.58 -16.00
CA PHE A 297 -4.21 -17.78 -15.33
C PHE A 297 -5.17 -18.33 -14.25
N TYR A 298 -5.63 -17.49 -13.32
CA TYR A 298 -6.48 -17.93 -12.20
C TYR A 298 -7.99 -17.86 -12.50
N GLY A 299 -8.38 -17.10 -13.52
CA GLY A 299 -9.77 -16.76 -13.76
C GLY A 299 -10.28 -15.66 -12.83
N PHE A 300 -11.40 -15.05 -13.24
CA PHE A 300 -11.95 -13.85 -12.60
C PHE A 300 -12.29 -14.02 -11.11
N MET A 301 -12.97 -15.13 -10.75
CA MET A 301 -13.46 -15.32 -9.38
C MET A 301 -12.31 -15.54 -8.38
N ALA A 302 -11.38 -16.43 -8.69
CA ALA A 302 -10.27 -16.76 -7.81
C ALA A 302 -9.34 -15.55 -7.63
N TRP A 303 -9.00 -14.86 -8.73
CA TRP A 303 -8.15 -13.67 -8.68
C TRP A 303 -8.80 -12.54 -7.87
N THR A 304 -10.08 -12.26 -8.11
CA THR A 304 -10.82 -11.23 -7.35
C THR A 304 -10.80 -11.50 -5.84
N VAL A 305 -10.98 -12.76 -5.41
CA VAL A 305 -10.92 -13.12 -3.98
C VAL A 305 -9.53 -12.89 -3.40
N ILE A 306 -8.48 -13.31 -4.12
CA ILE A 306 -7.09 -13.11 -3.69
C ILE A 306 -6.81 -11.62 -3.52
N VAL A 307 -7.08 -10.84 -4.56
CA VAL A 307 -6.82 -9.39 -4.61
C VAL A 307 -7.56 -8.65 -3.48
N ARG A 308 -8.84 -8.94 -3.27
CA ARG A 308 -9.65 -8.31 -2.21
C ARG A 308 -9.18 -8.66 -0.80
N ALA A 309 -8.56 -9.82 -0.61
CA ALA A 309 -7.98 -10.20 0.67
C ALA A 309 -6.59 -9.59 0.88
N THR A 310 -5.74 -9.55 -0.15
CA THR A 310 -4.33 -9.18 -0.01
C THR A 310 -4.06 -7.69 -0.15
N LEU A 311 -4.82 -6.96 -0.98
CA LEU A 311 -4.52 -5.55 -1.25
C LEU A 311 -4.74 -4.63 -0.05
N PRO A 312 -5.82 -4.75 0.75
CA PRO A 312 -5.97 -3.93 1.96
C PRO A 312 -4.82 -4.12 2.95
N LEU A 313 -4.37 -5.37 3.14
CA LEU A 313 -3.19 -5.67 3.96
C LEU A 313 -1.92 -5.05 3.37
N SER A 314 -1.80 -5.05 2.04
CA SER A 314 -0.65 -4.48 1.34
C SER A 314 -0.56 -2.97 1.52
N ILE A 315 -1.68 -2.28 1.35
CA ILE A 315 -1.78 -0.84 1.55
C ILE A 315 -1.51 -0.50 3.02
N PHE A 316 -2.14 -1.24 3.94
CA PHE A 316 -1.94 -1.06 5.38
C PHE A 316 -0.47 -1.23 5.81
N TYR A 317 0.26 -2.22 5.27
CA TYR A 317 1.70 -2.39 5.54
C TYR A 317 2.52 -1.16 5.13
N ARG A 318 2.28 -0.60 3.94
CA ARG A 318 3.00 0.58 3.43
C ARG A 318 2.70 1.83 4.26
N PHE A 319 1.44 2.03 4.60
CA PHE A 319 1.00 3.11 5.48
C PHE A 319 1.65 3.02 6.86
N HIS A 320 1.54 1.87 7.51
CA HIS A 320 2.05 1.66 8.86
C HIS A 320 3.59 1.72 8.91
N SER A 321 4.27 1.24 7.87
CA SER A 321 5.72 1.41 7.70
C SER A 321 6.11 2.88 7.60
N SER A 322 5.37 3.69 6.83
CA SER A 322 5.60 5.15 6.72
C SER A 322 5.45 5.85 8.07
N ILE A 323 4.40 5.52 8.83
CA ILE A 323 4.19 6.05 10.19
C ILE A 323 5.35 5.64 11.10
N THR A 324 5.79 4.39 11.04
CA THR A 324 6.89 3.90 11.87
C THR A 324 8.18 4.67 11.56
N PHE A 325 8.50 4.92 10.29
CA PHE A 325 9.63 5.77 9.93
C PHE A 325 9.46 7.22 10.37
N ALA A 326 8.24 7.78 10.30
CA ALA A 326 7.96 9.12 10.80
C ALA A 326 8.14 9.22 12.33
N GLU A 327 7.75 8.19 13.08
CA GLU A 327 7.94 8.11 14.53
C GLU A 327 9.43 8.05 14.89
N VAL A 328 10.18 7.16 14.23
CA VAL A 328 11.64 7.04 14.41
C VAL A 328 12.34 8.35 14.05
N TRP A 329 11.93 8.96 12.93
CA TRP A 329 12.44 10.27 12.51
C TRP A 329 12.13 11.32 13.58
N LYS A 330 10.89 11.45 14.06
CA LYS A 330 10.51 12.40 15.11
C LYS A 330 11.27 12.18 16.42
N ASN A 331 11.42 10.93 16.85
CA ASN A 331 12.16 10.57 18.06
C ASN A 331 13.64 10.95 17.94
N SER A 332 14.20 10.92 16.74
CA SER A 332 15.56 11.42 16.46
C SER A 332 15.71 12.95 16.54
N TYR A 333 14.61 13.71 16.61
CA TYR A 333 14.58 15.19 16.65
C TYR A 333 14.25 15.78 18.02
N LYS A 334 13.76 14.97 18.97
CA LYS A 334 13.61 15.45 20.35
C LYS A 334 15.02 15.70 20.89
N ASN A 335 15.45 16.96 20.85
CA ASN A 335 16.61 17.39 21.62
C ASN A 335 16.32 17.00 23.07
N VAL A 336 17.21 16.21 23.66
CA VAL A 336 17.23 16.09 25.11
C VAL A 336 17.57 17.49 25.60
N ALA A 337 16.59 18.18 26.18
CA ALA A 337 16.87 19.40 26.92
C ALA A 337 17.91 19.01 27.97
N ALA A 338 19.11 19.57 27.84
CA ALA A 338 20.16 19.49 28.84
C ALA A 338 19.72 20.18 30.12
#